data_AF-A0A929ZAZ6-F1
#
_entry.id   AF-A0A929ZAZ6-F1
#
_cell.length_a   1.000
_cell.length_b   1.000
_cell.length_c   1.000
_cell.angle_alpha   90.00
_cell.angle_beta   90.00
_cell.angle_gamma   90.00
#
_symmetry.space_group_name_H-M   'P 1'
#
loop_
_entity.id
_entity.type
_entity.pdbx_description
1 polymer ?
#
loop_
_entity_poly.entity_id
_entity_poly.type
_entity_poly.pdbx_seq_one_letter_code
_entity_poly.pdbx_strand_id
1 'polypeptide(L)'
;MDTSIIIHSDDVIQHFGTKGMKWGVRRMYNNHVENLRYKYRKKGYSEDVVENKLKKRLRNEKIAAAVAGSAVVATAGYLLKNKLQDDIFGRTLKKGTVLDSVTGATKLDTSRPIYAAYKNGDKKKYRALLGDTRMNQPSYIKEAIGTKNGINVMKLKANNNVKIASNKAAGDVFRDLYKKDKDFKKYADQVHENANAWRWKPIKDKYDTFNMGLVGRNGPDASAKKNIDKFYNGLKKKGYDGILDLNDKKYSGYGAKNPVVLFDYKNVGQSSVKKLSEQTVNREYPQVYNNLLLKAKATNYIKNPRNQINALAGVAAGAIANRKRTRKRERDVEYNKKYNINPVGLEGR
;
A
#
# COMPACT_ATOMS: atom_id res chain seq x y z
N MET A 1 -34.54 81.33 2.91
CA MET A 1 -35.27 80.29 3.65
C MET A 1 -35.99 79.48 2.59
N ASP A 2 -35.42 78.51 1.90
CA ASP A 2 -34.56 77.36 2.25
C ASP A 2 -35.06 76.52 3.44
N THR A 3 -35.51 75.32 3.11
CA THR A 3 -35.37 74.09 3.91
C THR A 3 -35.53 72.91 2.94
N SER A 4 -34.45 72.71 2.19
CA SER A 4 -34.10 71.42 1.60
C SER A 4 -33.93 70.38 2.72
N ILE A 5 -34.80 69.36 2.76
CA ILE A 5 -34.61 68.20 3.63
C ILE A 5 -33.55 67.30 2.97
N ILE A 6 -32.35 67.35 3.52
CA ILE A 6 -31.26 66.42 3.26
C ILE A 6 -31.55 65.13 4.04
N ILE A 7 -31.81 64.03 3.34
CA ILE A 7 -31.84 62.69 3.94
C ILE A 7 -30.42 62.12 3.84
N HIS A 8 -29.78 61.95 5.00
CA HIS A 8 -28.47 61.32 5.15
C HIS A 8 -28.45 59.91 4.53
N SER A 9 -27.45 59.63 3.70
CA SER A 9 -27.28 58.39 2.96
C SER A 9 -26.48 57.31 3.70
N ASP A 10 -26.49 57.31 5.04
CA ASP A 10 -25.45 56.61 5.81
C ASP A 10 -25.79 55.18 6.26
N ASP A 11 -26.81 54.50 5.70
CA ASP A 11 -27.09 53.11 6.11
C ASP A 11 -27.58 52.16 5.00
N VAL A 12 -27.26 52.43 3.73
CA VAL A 12 -27.47 51.41 2.67
C VAL A 12 -26.24 51.27 1.79
N ILE A 13 -25.45 50.24 2.06
CA ILE A 13 -24.43 49.77 1.12
C ILE A 13 -25.12 49.00 -0.01
N GLN A 14 -25.45 49.69 -1.11
CA GLN A 14 -25.84 49.05 -2.36
C GLN A 14 -24.60 48.75 -3.20
N HIS A 15 -24.25 47.46 -3.34
CA HIS A 15 -23.22 47.04 -4.27
C HIS A 15 -23.82 46.73 -5.64
N PHE A 16 -23.57 47.59 -6.63
CA PHE A 16 -23.73 47.22 -8.03
C PHE A 16 -22.56 46.33 -8.43
N GLY A 17 -22.80 45.01 -8.44
CA GLY A 17 -21.80 44.06 -8.89
C GLY A 17 -21.42 44.34 -10.35
N THR A 18 -20.17 44.69 -10.61
CA THR A 18 -19.62 44.73 -11.97
C THR A 18 -19.73 43.33 -12.56
N LYS A 19 -20.35 43.21 -13.74
CA LYS A 19 -20.55 41.94 -14.46
C LYS A 19 -19.18 41.32 -14.78
N GLY A 20 -18.70 40.45 -13.88
CA GLY A 20 -17.38 39.81 -13.99
C GLY A 20 -16.65 39.58 -12.66
N MET A 21 -17.03 40.23 -11.56
CA MET A 21 -16.42 39.98 -10.26
C MET A 21 -16.95 38.68 -9.62
N LYS A 22 -16.07 37.69 -9.45
CA LYS A 22 -16.37 36.40 -8.80
C LYS A 22 -16.21 36.50 -7.29
N TRP A 23 -17.23 37.01 -6.61
CA TRP A 23 -17.38 36.80 -5.17
C TRP A 23 -17.98 35.41 -4.91
N GLY A 24 -17.33 34.64 -4.06
CA GLY A 24 -17.71 33.26 -3.73
C GLY A 24 -16.77 32.22 -4.36
N VAL A 25 -15.59 32.06 -3.76
CA VAL A 25 -14.80 30.83 -3.88
C VAL A 25 -15.63 29.68 -3.31
N ARG A 26 -16.49 29.06 -4.13
CA ARG A 26 -17.04 27.75 -3.80
C ARG A 26 -15.91 26.74 -3.91
N ARG A 27 -15.39 26.33 -2.76
CA ARG A 27 -14.45 25.23 -2.56
C ARG A 27 -15.04 23.94 -3.14
N MET A 28 -14.91 23.72 -4.44
CA MET A 28 -15.40 22.52 -5.15
C MET A 28 -14.69 21.22 -4.75
N TYR A 29 -13.70 21.29 -3.86
CA TYR A 29 -12.85 20.16 -3.48
C TYR A 29 -13.29 19.41 -2.21
N ASN A 30 -14.32 19.89 -1.49
CA ASN A 30 -14.75 19.25 -0.23
C ASN A 30 -15.78 18.11 -0.40
N ASN A 31 -16.42 17.94 -1.57
CA ASN A 31 -17.56 17.00 -1.73
C ASN A 31 -17.51 16.15 -3.01
N HIS A 32 -16.36 15.56 -3.35
CA HIS A 32 -16.18 14.63 -4.50
C HIS A 32 -17.20 13.48 -4.52
N VAL A 33 -17.53 12.96 -3.34
CA VAL A 33 -18.51 11.87 -3.15
C VAL A 33 -19.92 12.32 -3.55
N GLU A 34 -20.35 13.50 -3.11
CA GLU A 34 -21.67 14.05 -3.43
C GLU A 34 -21.83 14.41 -4.91
N ASN A 35 -20.76 14.88 -5.57
CA ASN A 35 -20.80 15.16 -7.01
C ASN A 35 -20.95 13.88 -7.84
N LEU A 36 -20.35 12.77 -7.41
CA LEU A 36 -20.54 11.47 -8.05
C LEU A 36 -21.96 10.94 -7.83
N ARG A 37 -22.51 11.06 -6.60
CA ARG A 37 -23.91 10.74 -6.29
C ARG A 37 -24.87 11.51 -7.18
N TYR A 38 -24.71 12.82 -7.25
CA TYR A 38 -25.51 13.70 -8.11
C TYR A 38 -25.45 13.30 -9.58
N LYS A 39 -24.25 12.99 -10.12
CA LYS A 39 -24.08 12.52 -11.50
C LYS A 39 -24.82 11.21 -11.78
N TYR A 40 -24.88 10.30 -10.81
CA TYR A 40 -25.59 9.03 -10.97
C TYR A 40 -27.11 9.21 -10.84
N ARG A 41 -27.58 10.06 -9.92
CA ARG A 41 -29.00 10.46 -9.81
C ARG A 41 -29.51 11.11 -11.09
N LYS A 42 -28.74 12.04 -11.68
CA LYS A 42 -29.05 12.69 -12.98
C LYS A 42 -29.19 11.71 -14.16
N LYS A 43 -28.67 10.48 -14.03
CA LYS A 43 -28.81 9.41 -15.02
C LYS A 43 -30.02 8.51 -14.75
N GLY A 44 -30.88 8.87 -13.80
CA GLY A 44 -32.11 8.14 -13.46
C GLY A 44 -31.89 6.86 -12.63
N TYR A 45 -30.72 6.69 -12.01
CA TYR A 45 -30.48 5.51 -11.17
C TYR A 45 -31.13 5.65 -9.78
N SER A 46 -31.67 4.55 -9.24
CA SER A 46 -32.13 4.47 -7.85
C SER A 46 -30.98 4.58 -6.85
N GLU A 47 -31.27 4.99 -5.60
CA GLU A 47 -30.23 5.24 -4.59
C GLU A 47 -29.32 4.02 -4.33
N ASP A 48 -29.87 2.80 -4.33
CA ASP A 48 -29.07 1.57 -4.18
C ASP A 48 -28.08 1.34 -5.32
N VAL A 49 -28.46 1.73 -6.54
CA VAL A 49 -27.61 1.65 -7.73
C VAL A 49 -26.57 2.79 -7.73
N VAL A 50 -26.94 3.98 -7.24
CA VAL A 50 -26.04 5.12 -7.05
C VAL A 50 -24.92 4.76 -6.07
N GLU A 51 -25.26 4.19 -4.91
CA GLU A 51 -24.28 3.79 -3.89
C GLU A 51 -23.35 2.66 -4.36
N ASN A 52 -23.88 1.67 -5.08
CA ASN A 52 -23.05 0.60 -5.64
C ASN A 52 -22.11 1.10 -6.74
N LYS A 53 -22.58 1.99 -7.62
CA LYS A 53 -21.74 2.63 -8.64
C LYS A 53 -20.70 3.56 -8.00
N LEU A 54 -21.07 4.32 -6.98
CA LEU A 54 -20.17 5.17 -6.19
C LEU A 54 -19.08 4.33 -5.53
N LYS A 55 -19.44 3.23 -4.84
CA LYS A 55 -18.48 2.33 -4.19
C LYS A 55 -17.53 1.70 -5.21
N LYS A 56 -18.04 1.26 -6.36
CA LYS A 56 -17.21 0.75 -7.48
C LYS A 56 -16.32 1.84 -8.06
N ARG A 57 -16.81 3.08 -8.16
CA ARG A 57 -16.10 4.22 -8.70
C ARG A 57 -15.01 4.70 -7.76
N LEU A 58 -15.28 4.90 -6.47
CA LEU A 58 -14.29 5.26 -5.45
C LEU A 58 -13.21 4.18 -5.30
N ARG A 59 -13.59 2.89 -5.40
CA ARG A 59 -12.65 1.77 -5.47
C ARG A 59 -11.75 1.83 -6.71
N ASN A 60 -12.29 2.25 -7.84
CA ASN A 60 -11.56 2.37 -9.10
C ASN A 60 -10.74 3.68 -9.19
N GLU A 61 -11.21 4.76 -8.58
CA GLU A 61 -10.58 6.09 -8.55
C GLU A 61 -9.47 6.18 -7.50
N LYS A 62 -9.40 5.26 -6.53
CA LYS A 62 -8.32 5.18 -5.53
C LYS A 62 -8.12 6.46 -4.70
N ILE A 63 -9.14 7.32 -4.59
CA ILE A 63 -9.01 8.69 -4.04
C ILE A 63 -9.70 8.90 -2.69
N ALA A 64 -10.63 8.05 -2.25
CA ALA A 64 -11.40 8.34 -1.03
C ALA A 64 -10.58 8.34 0.29
N ALA A 65 -9.34 7.83 0.29
CA ALA A 65 -8.45 7.84 1.46
C ALA A 65 -7.22 8.76 1.32
N ALA A 66 -7.14 9.55 0.23
CA ALA A 66 -6.07 10.53 -0.01
C ALA A 66 -6.50 11.99 0.27
N VAL A 67 -7.74 12.22 0.71
CA VAL A 67 -8.24 13.56 1.07
C VAL A 67 -7.91 13.92 2.52
N ALA A 68 -6.66 13.65 2.90
CA ALA A 68 -5.93 14.43 3.90
C ALA A 68 -4.65 15.06 3.30
N GLY A 69 -4.51 15.10 1.96
CA GLY A 69 -3.66 16.10 1.29
C GLY A 69 -2.50 15.59 0.43
N SER A 70 -2.73 14.91 -0.68
CA SER A 70 -1.77 14.97 -1.81
C SER A 70 -2.38 14.57 -3.15
N ALA A 71 -2.18 15.43 -4.16
CA ALA A 71 -2.64 15.27 -5.53
C ALA A 71 -2.01 14.05 -6.21
N VAL A 72 -2.79 13.31 -7.02
CA VAL A 72 -2.33 12.06 -7.64
C VAL A 72 -2.14 12.22 -9.16
N VAL A 73 -0.88 12.14 -9.60
CA VAL A 73 -0.46 11.72 -10.95
C VAL A 73 -0.54 10.17 -11.03
N ALA A 74 -0.72 9.57 -12.20
CA ALA A 74 -0.90 8.11 -12.37
C ALA A 74 0.13 7.23 -11.61
N THR A 75 1.38 7.69 -11.49
CA THR A 75 2.44 7.05 -10.68
C THR A 75 2.15 7.08 -9.18
N ALA A 76 1.64 8.20 -8.66
CA ALA A 76 1.15 8.32 -7.28
C ALA A 76 -0.09 7.44 -7.03
N GLY A 77 -0.92 7.17 -8.06
CA GLY A 77 -2.10 6.32 -7.92
C GLY A 77 -1.77 4.84 -7.79
N TYR A 78 -0.65 4.39 -8.36
CA TYR A 78 -0.14 3.03 -8.15
C TYR A 78 0.50 2.88 -6.76
N LEU A 79 1.29 3.87 -6.33
CA LEU A 79 1.90 3.91 -5.00
C LEU A 79 0.83 4.00 -3.89
N LEU A 80 -0.16 4.88 -4.05
CA LEU A 80 -1.28 5.03 -3.14
C LEU A 80 -2.14 3.75 -3.08
N LYS A 81 -2.42 3.10 -4.22
CA LYS A 81 -3.13 1.81 -4.23
C LYS A 81 -2.40 0.78 -3.37
N ASN A 82 -1.09 0.64 -3.54
CA ASN A 82 -0.32 -0.33 -2.75
C ASN A 82 -0.31 0.03 -1.28
N LYS A 83 -0.10 1.32 -0.95
CA LYS A 83 -0.17 1.80 0.43
C LYS A 83 -1.52 1.51 1.08
N LEU A 84 -2.63 1.78 0.40
CA LEU A 84 -3.98 1.52 0.92
C LEU A 84 -4.28 0.02 1.06
N GLN A 85 -3.80 -0.80 0.13
CA GLN A 85 -3.90 -2.26 0.26
C GLN A 85 -3.09 -2.78 1.44
N ASP A 86 -1.89 -2.25 1.64
CA ASP A 86 -1.01 -2.68 2.73
C ASP A 86 -1.54 -2.17 4.08
N ASP A 87 -1.96 -0.92 4.17
CA ASP A 87 -2.29 -0.28 5.44
C ASP A 87 -3.75 -0.51 5.86
N ILE A 88 -4.71 -0.58 4.92
CA ILE A 88 -6.15 -0.56 5.23
C ILE A 88 -6.85 -1.84 4.80
N PHE A 89 -6.82 -2.18 3.50
CA PHE A 89 -7.75 -3.17 2.94
C PHE A 89 -7.26 -4.61 2.99
N GLY A 90 -5.94 -4.82 3.07
CA GLY A 90 -5.32 -6.12 2.89
C GLY A 90 -5.31 -6.51 1.41
N ARG A 91 -4.99 -7.77 1.16
CA ARG A 91 -4.90 -8.33 -0.20
C ARG A 91 -5.61 -9.67 -0.24
N THR A 92 -6.16 -10.00 -1.41
CA THR A 92 -6.65 -11.35 -1.71
C THR A 92 -5.86 -11.89 -2.89
N LEU A 93 -5.07 -12.92 -2.65
CA LEU A 93 -4.43 -13.69 -3.71
C LEU A 93 -5.49 -14.63 -4.26
N LYS A 94 -5.73 -14.57 -5.58
CA LYS A 94 -6.76 -15.39 -6.21
C LYS A 94 -6.33 -16.86 -6.27
N LYS A 95 -7.30 -17.77 -6.28
CA LYS A 95 -7.07 -19.19 -6.62
C LYS A 95 -6.15 -19.29 -7.85
N GLY A 96 -5.17 -20.19 -7.80
CA GLY A 96 -4.14 -20.35 -8.82
C GLY A 96 -2.93 -19.43 -8.68
N THR A 97 -2.94 -18.44 -7.78
CA THR A 97 -1.75 -17.62 -7.51
C THR A 97 -0.61 -18.51 -7.00
N VAL A 98 0.59 -18.37 -7.60
CA VAL A 98 1.78 -19.11 -7.19
C VAL A 98 2.71 -18.21 -6.40
N LEU A 99 3.08 -18.64 -5.20
CA LEU A 99 4.08 -18.01 -4.36
C LEU A 99 5.37 -18.83 -4.38
N ASP A 100 6.51 -18.17 -4.30
CA ASP A 100 7.82 -18.80 -4.18
C ASP A 100 8.33 -18.56 -2.75
N SER A 101 8.78 -19.62 -2.09
CA SER A 101 9.55 -19.57 -0.85
C SER A 101 10.95 -20.13 -1.11
N VAL A 102 11.97 -19.42 -0.65
CA VAL A 102 13.36 -19.90 -0.68
C VAL A 102 13.63 -20.59 0.65
N THR A 103 13.94 -21.89 0.62
CA THR A 103 14.00 -22.74 1.82
C THR A 103 14.98 -23.90 1.63
N GLY A 104 15.53 -24.44 2.71
CA GLY A 104 16.25 -25.72 2.68
C GLY A 104 15.32 -26.94 2.62
N ALA A 105 14.04 -26.76 2.95
CA ALA A 105 13.07 -27.85 3.03
C ALA A 105 12.67 -28.37 1.63
N THR A 106 12.35 -29.67 1.56
CA THR A 106 11.80 -30.35 0.38
C THR A 106 10.29 -30.60 0.47
N LYS A 107 9.74 -30.46 1.67
CA LYS A 107 8.30 -30.60 1.96
C LYS A 107 7.80 -29.38 2.74
N LEU A 108 6.54 -29.04 2.51
CA LEU A 108 5.81 -28.01 3.22
C LEU A 108 5.56 -28.44 4.67
N ASP A 109 6.13 -27.69 5.60
CA ASP A 109 5.82 -27.80 7.03
C ASP A 109 4.72 -26.77 7.38
N THR A 110 3.54 -27.26 7.70
CA THR A 110 2.37 -26.42 8.04
C THR A 110 2.37 -25.97 9.51
N SER A 111 3.32 -26.44 10.33
CA SER A 111 3.46 -26.06 11.74
C SER A 111 4.23 -24.74 11.94
N ARG A 112 4.90 -24.25 10.88
CA ARG A 112 5.76 -23.06 10.89
C ARG A 112 5.27 -22.06 9.85
N PRO A 113 5.36 -20.75 10.11
CA PRO A 113 5.05 -19.75 9.10
C PRO A 113 6.05 -19.80 7.94
N ILE A 114 5.57 -19.44 6.74
CA ILE A 114 6.39 -19.40 5.53
C ILE A 114 6.46 -17.99 4.97
N TYR A 115 7.70 -17.55 4.77
CA TYR A 115 8.05 -16.32 4.08
C TYR A 115 8.06 -16.57 2.57
N ALA A 116 7.24 -15.85 1.83
CA ALA A 116 7.06 -16.07 0.41
C ALA A 116 6.85 -14.79 -0.38
N ALA A 117 7.10 -14.89 -1.69
CA ALA A 117 6.84 -13.82 -2.65
C ALA A 117 5.96 -14.32 -3.79
N TYR A 118 4.97 -13.52 -4.19
CA TYR A 118 4.05 -13.88 -5.29
C TYR A 118 4.20 -12.98 -6.52
N LYS A 119 4.90 -11.84 -6.41
CA LYS A 119 5.22 -10.95 -7.52
C LYS A 119 6.61 -11.24 -8.06
N ASN A 120 6.77 -11.25 -9.39
CA ASN A 120 8.04 -11.58 -10.06
C ASN A 120 9.24 -10.79 -9.52
N GLY A 121 9.07 -9.48 -9.29
CA GLY A 121 10.13 -8.64 -8.74
C GLY A 121 10.56 -9.03 -7.32
N ASP A 122 9.67 -9.54 -6.49
CA ASP A 122 10.00 -9.99 -5.14
C ASP A 122 10.49 -11.43 -5.14
N LYS A 123 9.92 -12.31 -5.98
CA LYS A 123 10.43 -13.67 -6.19
C LYS A 123 11.92 -13.66 -6.57
N LYS A 124 12.28 -12.76 -7.49
CA LYS A 124 13.66 -12.53 -7.90
C LYS A 124 14.55 -12.04 -6.75
N LYS A 125 14.08 -11.10 -5.93
CA LYS A 125 14.84 -10.63 -4.75
C LYS A 125 15.09 -11.75 -3.75
N TYR A 126 14.08 -12.57 -3.47
CA TYR A 126 14.23 -13.67 -2.52
C TYR A 126 15.24 -14.69 -3.06
N ARG A 127 15.13 -15.10 -4.32
CA ARG A 127 16.13 -16.01 -4.93
C ARG A 127 17.53 -15.41 -4.94
N ALA A 128 17.66 -14.15 -5.32
CA ALA A 128 18.94 -13.46 -5.37
C ALA A 128 19.54 -13.29 -3.97
N LEU A 129 18.91 -12.47 -3.11
CA LEU A 129 19.48 -12.05 -1.84
C LEU A 129 19.50 -13.19 -0.81
N LEU A 130 18.39 -13.91 -0.65
CA LEU A 130 18.30 -14.99 0.33
C LEU A 130 19.03 -16.24 -0.15
N GLY A 131 18.99 -16.51 -1.46
CA GLY A 131 19.78 -17.56 -2.08
C GLY A 131 21.27 -17.33 -1.88
N ASP A 132 21.77 -16.15 -2.28
CA ASP A 132 23.18 -15.76 -2.12
C ASP A 132 23.62 -15.85 -0.64
N THR A 133 22.86 -15.22 0.27
CA THR A 133 23.17 -15.24 1.70
C THR A 133 23.30 -16.68 2.23
N ARG A 134 22.39 -17.57 1.85
CA ARG A 134 22.40 -18.96 2.34
C ARG A 134 23.44 -19.83 1.65
N MET A 135 23.76 -19.57 0.39
CA MET A 135 24.81 -20.28 -0.35
C MET A 135 26.18 -19.94 0.22
N ASN A 136 26.39 -18.68 0.61
CA ASN A 136 27.67 -18.19 1.11
C ASN A 136 27.82 -18.27 2.64
N GLN A 137 26.81 -18.78 3.36
CA GLN A 137 26.89 -18.93 4.81
C GLN A 137 27.89 -20.03 5.24
N PRO A 138 28.52 -19.88 6.42
CA PRO A 138 29.34 -20.94 6.99
C PRO A 138 28.55 -22.24 7.22
N SER A 139 29.24 -23.38 7.15
CA SER A 139 28.64 -24.72 7.26
C SER A 139 27.80 -24.92 8.53
N TYR A 140 28.25 -24.39 9.68
CA TYR A 140 27.53 -24.50 10.94
C TYR A 140 26.18 -23.74 10.92
N ILE A 141 26.11 -22.58 10.26
CA ILE A 141 24.84 -21.87 10.07
C ILE A 141 23.95 -22.65 9.11
N LYS A 142 24.50 -23.15 7.99
CA LYS A 142 23.77 -23.95 7.01
C LYS A 142 23.15 -25.20 7.65
N GLU A 143 23.82 -25.81 8.61
CA GLU A 143 23.29 -26.92 9.40
C GLU A 143 22.12 -26.46 10.27
N ALA A 144 22.29 -25.39 11.05
CA ALA A 144 21.26 -24.84 11.93
C ALA A 144 19.98 -24.39 11.19
N ILE A 145 20.10 -23.90 9.96
CA ILE A 145 18.95 -23.44 9.15
C ILE A 145 18.48 -24.46 8.11
N GLY A 146 19.06 -25.67 8.10
CA GLY A 146 18.65 -26.78 7.24
C GLY A 146 18.98 -26.60 5.75
N THR A 147 20.02 -25.83 5.41
CA THR A 147 20.46 -25.57 4.02
C THR A 147 21.80 -26.22 3.66
N LYS A 148 22.36 -27.08 4.53
CA LYS A 148 23.62 -27.81 4.28
C LYS A 148 23.58 -28.62 2.97
N ASN A 149 22.43 -29.21 2.66
CA ASN A 149 22.24 -30.03 1.46
C ASN A 149 21.75 -29.23 0.24
N GLY A 150 21.81 -27.90 0.32
CA GLY A 150 21.38 -26.97 -0.72
C GLY A 150 20.11 -26.21 -0.37
N ILE A 151 19.73 -25.32 -1.29
CA ILE A 151 18.58 -24.43 -1.15
C ILE A 151 17.61 -24.75 -2.27
N ASN A 152 16.33 -24.65 -1.96
CA ASN A 152 15.23 -24.90 -2.85
C ASN A 152 14.37 -23.65 -3.05
N VAL A 153 13.72 -23.59 -4.21
CA VAL A 153 12.54 -22.78 -4.45
C VAL A 153 11.32 -23.69 -4.32
N MET A 154 10.62 -23.55 -3.20
CA MET A 154 9.32 -24.19 -2.97
C MET A 154 8.23 -23.29 -3.56
N LYS A 155 7.49 -23.83 -4.52
CA LYS A 155 6.30 -23.18 -5.06
C LYS A 155 5.08 -23.62 -4.27
N LEU A 156 4.34 -22.63 -3.80
CA LEU A 156 3.06 -22.78 -3.14
C LEU A 156 1.96 -22.29 -4.07
N LYS A 157 0.90 -23.07 -4.28
CA LYS A 157 -0.24 -22.70 -5.11
C LYS A 157 -1.45 -22.44 -4.22
N ALA A 158 -2.09 -21.30 -4.43
CA ALA A 158 -3.35 -20.96 -3.82
C ALA A 158 -4.46 -21.90 -4.35
N ASN A 159 -4.91 -22.85 -3.53
CA ASN A 159 -6.00 -23.77 -3.87
C ASN A 159 -7.36 -23.05 -3.86
N ASN A 160 -7.46 -22.03 -3.02
CA ASN A 160 -8.58 -21.10 -2.90
C ASN A 160 -8.06 -19.65 -2.80
N ASN A 161 -8.95 -18.68 -2.59
CA ASN A 161 -8.53 -17.32 -2.33
C ASN A 161 -7.78 -17.23 -0.99
N VAL A 162 -6.56 -16.70 -1.01
CA VAL A 162 -5.72 -16.51 0.19
C VAL A 162 -5.83 -15.04 0.63
N LYS A 163 -6.29 -14.80 1.85
CA LYS A 163 -6.49 -13.48 2.44
C LYS A 163 -5.26 -13.05 3.24
N ILE A 164 -4.64 -11.95 2.80
CA ILE A 164 -3.51 -11.31 3.49
C ILE A 164 -4.04 -10.10 4.26
N ALA A 165 -3.81 -10.09 5.57
CA ALA A 165 -4.24 -8.99 6.44
C ALA A 165 -3.54 -7.66 6.07
N SER A 166 -4.25 -6.54 6.25
CA SER A 166 -3.62 -5.22 6.27
C SER A 166 -2.86 -4.98 7.58
N ASN A 167 -1.95 -4.00 7.56
CA ASN A 167 -1.29 -3.49 8.76
C ASN A 167 -2.31 -2.97 9.78
N LYS A 168 -3.42 -2.36 9.34
CA LYS A 168 -4.49 -2.00 10.27
C LYS A 168 -5.13 -3.22 10.92
N ALA A 169 -5.57 -4.20 10.15
CA ALA A 169 -6.24 -5.39 10.70
C ALA A 169 -5.31 -6.19 11.64
N ALA A 170 -4.05 -6.35 11.24
CA ALA A 170 -3.02 -6.99 12.04
C ALA A 170 -2.66 -6.16 13.28
N GLY A 171 -2.48 -4.85 13.14
CA GLY A 171 -2.25 -3.93 14.24
C GLY A 171 -3.42 -3.90 15.24
N ASP A 172 -4.66 -4.06 14.79
CA ASP A 172 -5.83 -4.15 15.67
C ASP A 172 -5.79 -5.43 16.52
N VAL A 173 -5.40 -6.58 15.95
CA VAL A 173 -5.19 -7.83 16.71
C VAL A 173 -4.02 -7.69 17.69
N PHE A 174 -2.90 -7.11 17.23
CA PHE A 174 -1.75 -6.83 18.09
C PHE A 174 -2.13 -5.96 19.28
N ARG A 175 -2.83 -4.84 19.04
CA ARG A 175 -3.27 -3.90 20.09
C ARG A 175 -4.24 -4.54 21.08
N ASP A 176 -5.13 -5.41 20.61
CA ASP A 176 -6.05 -6.14 21.47
C ASP A 176 -5.30 -7.06 22.44
N LEU A 177 -4.37 -7.87 21.91
CA LEU A 177 -3.51 -8.74 22.72
C LEU A 177 -2.61 -7.93 23.66
N TYR A 178 -2.01 -6.84 23.18
CA TYR A 178 -1.15 -5.96 23.96
C TYR A 178 -1.87 -5.36 25.18
N LYS A 179 -3.17 -5.07 25.06
CA LYS A 179 -3.98 -4.53 26.17
C LYS A 179 -4.43 -5.60 27.16
N LYS A 180 -4.77 -6.79 26.66
CA LYS A 180 -5.47 -7.83 27.44
C LYS A 180 -4.56 -8.91 28.02
N ASP A 181 -3.40 -9.13 27.42
CA ASP A 181 -2.53 -10.27 27.73
C ASP A 181 -1.16 -9.77 28.21
N LYS A 182 -0.89 -9.94 29.52
CA LYS A 182 0.34 -9.45 30.17
C LYS A 182 1.60 -10.10 29.61
N ASP A 183 1.55 -11.41 29.32
CA ASP A 183 2.68 -12.14 28.71
C ASP A 183 2.99 -11.59 27.32
N PHE A 184 1.94 -11.39 26.51
CA PHE A 184 2.07 -10.84 25.17
C PHE A 184 2.62 -9.42 25.21
N LYS A 185 2.13 -8.58 26.13
CA LYS A 185 2.64 -7.22 26.34
C LYS A 185 4.13 -7.24 26.66
N LYS A 186 4.55 -8.05 27.64
CA LYS A 186 5.96 -8.18 28.05
C LYS A 186 6.84 -8.61 26.88
N TYR A 187 6.41 -9.63 26.13
CA TYR A 187 7.12 -10.10 24.94
C TYR A 187 7.21 -9.01 23.86
N ALA A 188 6.11 -8.30 23.58
CA ALA A 188 6.09 -7.23 22.58
C ALA A 188 6.97 -6.04 22.98
N ASP A 189 7.01 -5.68 24.27
CA ASP A 189 7.89 -4.65 24.81
C ASP A 189 9.37 -5.06 24.65
N GLN A 190 9.72 -6.30 25.02
CA GLN A 190 11.07 -6.84 24.84
C GLN A 190 11.52 -6.85 23.37
N VAL A 191 10.66 -7.31 22.45
CA VAL A 191 10.96 -7.30 21.01
C VAL A 191 11.16 -5.87 20.50
N HIS A 192 10.36 -4.91 21.00
CA HIS A 192 10.47 -3.51 20.63
C HIS A 192 11.78 -2.87 21.10
N GLU A 193 12.17 -3.13 22.35
CA GLU A 193 13.45 -2.67 22.93
C GLU A 193 14.63 -3.28 22.16
N ASN A 194 14.64 -4.60 21.96
CA ASN A 194 15.69 -5.29 21.22
C ASN A 194 15.83 -4.78 19.77
N ALA A 195 14.70 -4.54 19.09
CA ALA A 195 14.72 -4.01 17.72
C ALA A 195 15.30 -2.59 17.63
N ASN A 196 15.25 -1.83 18.72
CA ASN A 196 15.68 -0.43 18.78
C ASN A 196 17.03 -0.22 19.48
N ALA A 197 17.58 -1.22 20.19
CA ALA A 197 18.80 -1.11 21.00
C ALA A 197 19.99 -0.45 20.26
N TRP A 198 20.13 -0.70 18.95
CA TRP A 198 21.25 -0.21 18.13
C TRP A 198 20.84 0.78 17.04
N ARG A 199 19.59 1.27 17.07
CA ARG A 199 19.04 2.13 16.01
C ARG A 199 19.21 3.60 16.36
N TRP A 200 19.98 4.32 15.55
CA TRP A 200 20.05 5.79 15.61
C TRP A 200 18.67 6.47 15.50
N LYS A 201 17.76 5.89 14.70
CA LYS A 201 16.35 6.32 14.63
C LYS A 201 15.43 5.19 15.07
N PRO A 202 14.91 5.24 16.30
CA PRO A 202 13.99 4.23 16.81
C PRO A 202 12.72 4.10 15.96
N ILE A 203 12.27 2.87 15.78
CA ILE A 203 10.95 2.57 15.21
C ILE A 203 9.92 2.81 16.31
N LYS A 204 8.98 3.74 16.09
CA LYS A 204 7.98 4.12 17.09
C LYS A 204 6.82 3.12 17.21
N ASP A 205 6.42 2.50 16.11
CA ASP A 205 5.27 1.58 16.12
C ASP A 205 5.70 0.20 16.65
N LYS A 206 5.16 -0.19 17.81
CA LYS A 206 5.42 -1.49 18.43
C LYS A 206 4.94 -2.66 17.58
N TYR A 207 3.90 -2.48 16.77
CA TYR A 207 3.47 -3.51 15.83
C TYR A 207 4.52 -3.73 14.74
N ASP A 208 5.15 -2.67 14.24
CA ASP A 208 6.17 -2.80 13.20
C ASP A 208 7.40 -3.57 13.72
N THR A 209 7.86 -3.31 14.95
CA THR A 209 8.93 -4.09 15.59
C THR A 209 8.51 -5.52 15.93
N PHE A 210 7.27 -5.73 16.39
CA PHE A 210 6.74 -7.07 16.64
C PHE A 210 6.66 -7.90 15.33
N ASN A 211 6.22 -7.29 14.23
CA ASN A 211 6.17 -7.93 12.91
C ASN A 211 7.57 -8.35 12.44
N MET A 212 8.60 -7.52 12.66
CA MET A 212 9.99 -7.91 12.41
C MET A 212 10.41 -9.12 13.25
N GLY A 213 9.97 -9.18 14.50
CA GLY A 213 10.26 -10.27 15.43
C GLY A 213 9.59 -11.61 15.11
N LEU A 214 8.68 -11.67 14.12
CA LEU A 214 7.94 -12.90 13.79
C LEU A 214 8.84 -14.07 13.38
N VAL A 215 10.04 -13.77 12.87
CA VAL A 215 11.06 -14.79 12.55
C VAL A 215 11.50 -15.57 13.78
N GLY A 216 11.44 -14.95 14.96
CA GLY A 216 11.78 -15.56 16.23
C GLY A 216 10.84 -16.68 16.68
N ARG A 217 9.66 -16.84 16.06
CA ARG A 217 8.71 -17.90 16.42
C ARG A 217 9.33 -19.29 16.40
N ASN A 218 10.23 -19.53 15.46
CA ASN A 218 10.87 -20.83 15.28
C ASN A 218 12.24 -20.92 15.96
N GLY A 219 12.59 -19.92 16.77
CA GLY A 219 13.80 -19.94 17.59
C GLY A 219 13.62 -20.80 18.85
N PRO A 220 14.66 -20.88 19.69
CA PRO A 220 14.65 -21.68 20.92
C PRO A 220 13.75 -21.09 22.02
N ASP A 221 13.35 -19.82 21.91
CA ASP A 221 12.53 -19.16 22.92
C ASP A 221 11.05 -19.59 22.84
N ALA A 222 10.62 -20.37 23.85
CA ALA A 222 9.24 -20.81 23.99
C ALA A 222 8.26 -19.62 24.15
N SER A 223 8.68 -18.49 24.73
CA SER A 223 7.88 -17.28 24.87
C SER A 223 7.57 -16.66 23.51
N ALA A 224 8.55 -16.62 22.60
CA ALA A 224 8.36 -16.16 21.23
C ALA A 224 7.30 -17.00 20.51
N LYS A 225 7.43 -18.32 20.55
CA LYS A 225 6.45 -19.22 19.93
C LYS A 225 5.05 -19.00 20.50
N LYS A 226 4.91 -19.03 21.84
CA LYS A 226 3.63 -18.85 22.55
C LYS A 226 2.93 -17.56 22.14
N ASN A 227 3.63 -16.43 22.19
CA ASN A 227 3.02 -15.12 21.95
C ASN A 227 2.76 -14.83 20.47
N ILE A 228 3.63 -15.29 19.56
CA ILE A 228 3.38 -15.18 18.13
C ILE A 228 2.20 -16.07 17.70
N ASP A 229 2.04 -17.27 18.29
CA ASP A 229 0.89 -18.13 18.01
C ASP A 229 -0.42 -17.50 18.47
N LYS A 230 -0.47 -16.80 19.63
CA LYS A 230 -1.65 -16.01 20.03
C LYS A 230 -2.03 -15.00 18.95
N PHE A 231 -1.05 -14.28 18.41
CA PHE A 231 -1.26 -13.30 17.35
C PHE A 231 -1.77 -13.92 16.04
N TYR A 232 -1.13 -14.98 15.56
CA TYR A 232 -1.59 -15.69 14.36
C TYR A 232 -2.98 -16.29 14.55
N ASN A 233 -3.30 -16.84 15.72
CA ASN A 233 -4.63 -17.37 16.02
C ASN A 233 -5.69 -16.26 16.01
N GLY A 234 -5.38 -15.07 16.53
CA GLY A 234 -6.27 -13.91 16.43
C GLY A 234 -6.57 -13.52 14.98
N LEU A 235 -5.58 -13.60 14.09
CA LEU A 235 -5.77 -13.35 12.66
C LEU A 235 -6.53 -14.47 11.94
N LYS A 236 -6.25 -15.74 12.28
CA LYS A 236 -6.98 -16.91 11.74
C LYS A 236 -8.47 -16.84 12.07
N LYS A 237 -8.82 -16.47 13.31
CA LYS A 237 -10.22 -16.25 13.74
C LYS A 237 -10.93 -15.17 12.90
N LYS A 238 -10.19 -14.18 12.41
CA LYS A 238 -10.69 -13.14 11.49
C LYS A 238 -10.66 -13.57 10.00
N GLY A 239 -10.29 -14.82 9.73
CA GLY A 239 -10.29 -15.41 8.39
C GLY A 239 -9.08 -15.05 7.53
N TYR A 240 -7.98 -14.56 8.11
CA TYR A 240 -6.75 -14.29 7.36
C TYR A 240 -5.86 -15.52 7.30
N ASP A 241 -5.15 -15.67 6.18
CA ASP A 241 -4.22 -16.78 5.92
C ASP A 241 -2.74 -16.36 6.05
N GLY A 242 -2.49 -15.06 5.87
CA GLY A 242 -1.17 -14.47 5.94
C GLY A 242 -1.21 -12.98 6.27
N ILE A 243 -0.02 -12.41 6.43
CA ILE A 243 0.19 -10.98 6.64
C ILE A 243 1.29 -10.46 5.72
N LEU A 244 1.41 -9.14 5.63
CA LEU A 244 2.56 -8.49 5.03
C LEU A 244 3.79 -8.64 5.93
N ASP A 245 4.92 -9.01 5.33
CA ASP A 245 6.22 -8.99 6.02
C ASP A 245 6.77 -7.56 6.02
N LEU A 246 6.73 -6.89 7.18
CA LEU A 246 7.21 -5.53 7.32
C LEU A 246 8.74 -5.47 7.39
N ASN A 247 9.40 -6.53 7.85
CA ASN A 247 10.85 -6.60 7.82
C ASN A 247 11.32 -6.49 6.37
N ASP A 248 10.89 -7.39 5.49
CA ASP A 248 11.37 -7.40 4.10
C ASP A 248 10.85 -6.25 3.25
N LYS A 249 9.76 -5.61 3.66
CA LYS A 249 9.22 -4.44 2.98
C LYS A 249 9.91 -3.13 3.36
N LYS A 250 10.16 -2.91 4.66
CA LYS A 250 10.54 -1.60 5.21
C LYS A 250 11.92 -1.58 5.88
N TYR A 251 12.33 -2.65 6.54
CA TYR A 251 13.40 -2.61 7.54
C TYR A 251 14.64 -3.43 7.18
N SER A 252 14.48 -4.47 6.37
CA SER A 252 15.58 -5.25 5.80
C SER A 252 16.05 -4.61 4.49
N GLY A 253 17.24 -4.99 4.04
CA GLY A 253 17.81 -4.54 2.78
C GLY A 253 17.05 -5.01 1.52
N TYR A 254 16.01 -5.85 1.66
CA TYR A 254 15.34 -6.48 0.53
C TYR A 254 14.47 -5.48 -0.25
N GLY A 255 13.85 -4.51 0.44
CA GLY A 255 12.95 -3.54 -0.18
C GLY A 255 11.86 -4.20 -1.02
N ALA A 256 11.33 -5.34 -0.55
CA ALA A 256 10.29 -6.12 -1.19
C ALA A 256 8.98 -5.30 -1.29
N LYS A 257 8.24 -5.44 -2.39
CA LYS A 257 7.01 -4.66 -2.59
C LYS A 257 5.83 -5.29 -1.87
N ASN A 258 5.69 -6.61 -1.98
CA ASN A 258 4.58 -7.39 -1.45
C ASN A 258 5.06 -8.73 -0.86
N PRO A 259 6.02 -8.72 0.09
CA PRO A 259 6.42 -9.94 0.78
C PRO A 259 5.31 -10.41 1.72
N VAL A 260 5.10 -11.72 1.83
CA VAL A 260 4.04 -12.27 2.68
C VAL A 260 4.60 -13.30 3.65
N VAL A 261 4.04 -13.30 4.86
CA VAL A 261 4.20 -14.38 5.83
C VAL A 261 2.89 -15.16 5.87
N LEU A 262 2.91 -16.39 5.39
CA LEU A 262 1.79 -17.32 5.49
C LEU A 262 1.85 -18.05 6.83
N PHE A 263 0.73 -18.15 7.54
CA PHE A 263 0.64 -18.84 8.83
C PHE A 263 -0.58 -19.78 8.93
N ASP A 264 -1.49 -19.74 7.96
CA ASP A 264 -2.59 -20.68 7.78
C ASP A 264 -2.50 -21.29 6.37
N TYR A 265 -2.57 -22.62 6.30
CA TYR A 265 -2.34 -23.38 5.09
C TYR A 265 -3.62 -23.94 4.47
N LYS A 266 -4.80 -23.68 5.07
CA LYS A 266 -6.08 -24.23 4.58
C LYS A 266 -6.38 -23.90 3.11
N ASN A 267 -5.85 -22.78 2.59
CA ASN A 267 -6.09 -22.28 1.25
C ASN A 267 -4.88 -22.39 0.30
N VAL A 268 -3.77 -22.98 0.74
CA VAL A 268 -2.51 -23.00 0.00
C VAL A 268 -1.78 -24.34 0.19
N GLY A 269 -1.34 -24.94 -0.91
CA GLY A 269 -0.59 -26.20 -0.90
C GLY A 269 0.75 -26.09 -1.62
N GLN A 270 1.66 -27.01 -1.33
CA GLN A 270 2.89 -27.17 -2.12
C GLN A 270 2.54 -27.67 -3.52
N SER A 271 3.01 -26.97 -4.55
CA SER A 271 2.84 -27.40 -5.95
C SER A 271 4.10 -28.01 -6.55
N SER A 272 5.28 -27.52 -6.18
CA SER A 272 6.55 -28.08 -6.66
C SER A 272 7.71 -27.61 -5.79
N VAL A 273 8.79 -28.37 -5.77
CA VAL A 273 10.08 -27.94 -5.19
C VAL A 273 11.16 -28.15 -6.23
N LYS A 274 12.03 -27.15 -6.41
CA LYS A 274 13.19 -27.25 -7.29
C LYS A 274 14.42 -26.70 -6.59
N LYS A 275 15.58 -27.31 -6.81
CA LYS A 275 16.85 -26.78 -6.31
C LYS A 275 17.10 -25.39 -6.91
N LEU A 276 17.48 -24.43 -6.07
CA LEU A 276 17.92 -23.11 -6.50
C LEU A 276 19.38 -23.25 -6.94
N SER A 277 19.65 -23.05 -8.24
CA SER A 277 21.02 -23.14 -8.77
C SER A 277 21.81 -21.86 -8.52
N GLU A 278 23.12 -22.00 -8.29
CA GLU A 278 24.07 -20.89 -8.24
C GLU A 278 24.01 -20.03 -9.50
N GLN A 279 23.89 -20.67 -10.69
CA GLN A 279 23.70 -19.96 -11.96
C GLN A 279 22.50 -18.99 -11.93
N THR A 280 21.39 -19.40 -11.29
CA THR A 280 20.21 -18.52 -11.16
C THR A 280 20.52 -17.34 -10.24
N VAL A 281 21.20 -17.60 -9.11
CA VAL A 281 21.57 -16.57 -8.14
C VAL A 281 22.56 -15.57 -8.74
N ASN A 282 23.66 -16.04 -9.34
CA ASN A 282 24.70 -15.21 -9.96
C ASN A 282 24.15 -14.31 -11.07
N ARG A 283 23.13 -14.77 -11.80
CA ARG A 283 22.44 -13.96 -12.82
C ARG A 283 21.49 -12.92 -12.21
N GLU A 284 20.72 -13.29 -11.18
CA GLU A 284 19.68 -12.43 -10.61
C GLU A 284 20.22 -11.41 -9.60
N TYR A 285 21.28 -11.75 -8.85
CA TYR A 285 21.90 -10.91 -7.83
C TYR A 285 22.34 -9.53 -8.31
N PRO A 286 23.19 -9.38 -9.35
CA PRO A 286 23.62 -8.06 -9.82
C PRO A 286 22.43 -7.21 -10.30
N GLN A 287 21.42 -7.84 -10.91
CA GLN A 287 20.22 -7.16 -11.37
C GLN A 287 19.38 -6.63 -10.19
N VAL A 288 19.28 -7.40 -9.10
CA VAL A 288 18.59 -6.97 -7.88
C VAL A 288 19.38 -5.90 -7.16
N TYR A 289 20.69 -6.08 -6.99
CA TYR A 289 21.58 -5.15 -6.31
C TYR A 289 21.61 -3.77 -7.00
N ASN A 290 21.78 -3.74 -8.32
CA ASN A 290 21.75 -2.49 -9.10
C ASN A 290 20.40 -1.75 -8.94
N ASN A 291 19.29 -2.49 -8.94
CA ASN A 291 17.96 -1.90 -8.70
C ASN A 291 17.81 -1.32 -7.28
N LEU A 292 18.43 -1.93 -6.27
CA LEU A 292 18.43 -1.40 -4.90
C LEU A 292 19.31 -0.15 -4.79
N LEU A 293 20.49 -0.16 -5.40
CA LEU A 293 21.38 1.01 -5.47
C LEU A 293 20.72 2.19 -6.18
N LEU A 294 20.08 1.96 -7.33
CA LEU A 294 19.34 3.00 -8.06
C LEU A 294 18.22 3.59 -7.19
N LYS A 295 17.50 2.77 -6.44
CA LYS A 295 16.48 3.25 -5.49
C LYS A 295 17.09 4.05 -4.34
N ALA A 296 18.22 3.61 -3.78
CA ALA A 296 18.90 4.32 -2.71
C ALA A 296 19.38 5.70 -3.20
N LYS A 297 20.00 5.76 -4.40
CA LYS A 297 20.39 6.99 -5.08
C LYS A 297 19.19 7.90 -5.34
N ALA A 298 18.09 7.37 -5.89
CA ALA A 298 16.86 8.14 -6.11
C ALA A 298 16.24 8.66 -4.81
N THR A 299 16.27 7.87 -3.74
CA THR A 299 15.75 8.27 -2.43
C THR A 299 16.61 9.39 -1.82
N ASN A 300 17.93 9.29 -1.93
CA ASN A 300 18.85 10.35 -1.49
C ASN A 300 18.72 11.60 -2.36
N TYR A 301 18.52 11.45 -3.66
CA TYR A 301 18.21 12.56 -4.58
C TYR A 301 16.93 13.26 -4.16
N ILE A 302 15.83 12.53 -3.91
CA ILE A 302 14.54 13.11 -3.47
C ILE A 302 14.64 13.73 -2.07
N LYS A 303 15.48 13.20 -1.18
CA LYS A 303 15.67 13.75 0.18
C LYS A 303 16.53 15.01 0.22
N ASN A 304 17.25 15.34 -0.85
CA ASN A 304 17.97 16.61 -0.95
C ASN A 304 16.95 17.78 -0.98
N PRO A 305 17.04 18.78 -0.09
CA PRO A 305 16.09 19.88 0.00
C PRO A 305 15.88 20.63 -1.33
N ARG A 306 16.94 20.80 -2.14
CA ARG A 306 16.85 21.44 -3.47
C ARG A 306 16.04 20.60 -4.46
N ASN A 307 16.14 19.28 -4.37
CA ASN A 307 15.41 18.36 -5.23
C ASN A 307 13.99 18.07 -4.72
N GLN A 308 13.71 18.27 -3.43
CA GLN A 308 12.33 18.31 -2.92
C GLN A 308 11.57 19.46 -3.54
N ILE A 309 12.20 20.64 -3.65
CA ILE A 309 11.63 21.81 -4.34
C ILE A 309 11.40 21.50 -5.82
N ASN A 310 12.34 20.83 -6.51
CA ASN A 310 12.15 20.43 -7.91
C ASN A 310 11.06 19.35 -8.10
N ALA A 311 10.96 18.39 -7.19
CA ALA A 311 9.90 17.38 -7.21
C ALA A 311 8.52 18.01 -6.93
N LEU A 312 8.45 18.97 -6.00
CA LEU A 312 7.26 19.79 -5.74
C LEU A 312 6.92 20.70 -6.93
N ALA A 313 7.91 21.28 -7.60
CA ALA A 313 7.74 22.08 -8.81
C ALA A 313 7.23 21.24 -9.99
N GLY A 314 7.73 20.02 -10.17
CA GLY A 314 7.21 19.06 -11.16
C GLY A 314 5.77 18.63 -10.88
N VAL A 315 5.42 18.46 -9.59
CA VAL A 315 4.04 18.20 -9.15
C VAL A 315 3.14 19.43 -9.39
N ALA A 316 3.63 20.64 -9.12
CA ALA A 316 2.92 21.89 -9.39
C ALA A 316 2.72 22.13 -10.89
N ALA A 317 3.74 21.89 -11.73
CA ALA A 317 3.65 21.98 -13.18
C ALA A 317 2.65 20.96 -13.75
N GLY A 318 2.65 19.73 -13.24
CA GLY A 318 1.66 18.71 -13.59
C GLY A 318 0.23 19.10 -13.20
N ALA A 319 0.04 19.73 -12.02
CA ALA A 319 -1.25 20.24 -11.57
C ALA A 319 -1.74 21.44 -12.43
N ILE A 320 -0.83 22.35 -12.79
CA ILE A 320 -1.12 23.50 -13.67
C ILE A 320 -1.49 23.03 -15.08
N ALA A 321 -0.74 22.06 -15.64
CA ALA A 321 -1.04 21.47 -16.96
C ALA A 321 -2.40 20.77 -16.97
N ASN A 322 -2.75 20.03 -15.91
CA ASN A 322 -4.09 19.45 -15.76
C ASN A 322 -5.17 20.51 -15.64
N ARG A 323 -4.95 21.60 -14.90
CA ARG A 323 -5.91 22.72 -14.80
C ARG A 323 -6.13 23.43 -16.13
N LYS A 324 -5.08 23.62 -16.94
CA LYS A 324 -5.19 24.16 -18.30
C LYS A 324 -6.03 23.25 -19.21
N ARG A 325 -5.85 21.93 -19.12
CA ARG A 325 -6.66 20.94 -19.85
C ARG A 325 -8.12 20.94 -19.42
N THR A 326 -8.40 21.06 -18.13
CA THR A 326 -9.78 21.18 -17.62
C THR A 326 -10.46 22.46 -18.11
N ARG A 327 -9.77 23.61 -18.02
CA ARG A 327 -10.31 24.88 -18.54
C ARG A 327 -10.54 24.87 -20.05
N LYS A 328 -9.68 24.20 -20.82
CA LYS A 328 -9.90 24.01 -22.27
C LYS A 328 -11.21 23.25 -22.50
N ARG A 329 -11.42 22.13 -21.80
CA ARG A 329 -12.66 21.35 -21.88
C ARG A 329 -13.90 22.10 -21.41
N GLU A 330 -13.80 22.90 -20.35
CA GLU A 330 -14.91 23.75 -19.89
C GLU A 330 -15.32 24.76 -20.97
N ARG A 331 -14.33 25.40 -21.62
CA ARG A 331 -14.59 26.31 -22.75
C ARG A 331 -15.12 25.59 -23.97
N ASP A 332 -14.62 24.39 -24.29
CA ASP A 332 -15.12 23.60 -25.41
C ASP A 332 -16.58 23.18 -25.18
N VAL A 333 -16.96 22.82 -23.94
CA VAL A 333 -18.35 22.51 -23.57
C VAL A 333 -19.24 23.75 -23.64
N GLU A 334 -18.76 24.90 -23.17
CA GLU A 334 -19.49 26.16 -23.25
C GLU A 334 -19.64 26.65 -24.70
N TYR A 335 -18.60 26.49 -25.53
CA TYR A 335 -18.61 26.75 -26.96
C TYR A 335 -19.59 25.84 -27.70
N ASN A 336 -19.51 24.52 -27.50
CA ASN A 336 -20.41 23.56 -28.14
C ASN A 336 -21.87 23.79 -27.74
N LYS A 337 -22.11 24.19 -26.47
CA LYS A 337 -23.45 24.55 -25.99
C LYS A 337 -23.94 25.87 -26.56
N LYS A 338 -23.06 26.87 -26.72
CA LYS A 338 -23.38 28.19 -27.29
C LYS A 338 -23.71 28.11 -28.79
N TYR A 339 -23.04 27.23 -29.52
CA TYR A 339 -23.19 27.10 -30.97
C TYR A 339 -24.02 25.88 -31.39
N ASN A 340 -24.68 25.21 -30.44
CA ASN A 340 -25.49 24.01 -30.64
C ASN A 340 -24.80 22.91 -31.47
N ILE A 341 -23.46 22.83 -31.35
CA ILE A 341 -22.66 21.84 -32.06
C ILE A 341 -22.82 20.54 -31.28
N ASN A 342 -23.75 19.71 -31.73
CA ASN A 342 -23.83 18.32 -31.29
C ASN A 342 -22.47 17.66 -31.63
N PRO A 343 -21.76 17.06 -30.67
CA PRO A 343 -20.59 16.28 -30.98
C PRO A 343 -21.04 15.05 -31.76
N VAL A 344 -21.04 15.19 -33.08
CA VAL A 344 -21.19 14.22 -34.16
C VAL A 344 -21.81 12.90 -33.71
N GLY A 345 -23.10 12.77 -34.05
CA GLY A 345 -23.70 11.46 -34.24
C GLY A 345 -22.79 10.63 -35.14
N LEU A 346 -22.32 9.52 -34.57
CA LEU A 346 -21.93 8.38 -35.37
C LEU A 346 -23.17 8.00 -36.19
N GLU A 347 -23.14 8.30 -37.47
CA GLU A 347 -23.98 7.67 -38.45
C GLU A 347 -23.82 6.14 -38.32
N GLY A 348 -24.95 5.43 -38.41
CA GLY A 348 -24.96 4.06 -38.89
C GLY A 348 -25.70 3.06 -38.01
N ARG A 349 -26.97 2.83 -38.40
CA ARG A 349 -27.77 1.60 -38.29
C ARG A 349 -28.56 1.36 -37.01
#